data_AF-A0A7J9DEE5-F1
#
_entry.id   AF-A0A7J9DEE5-F1
#
_cell.length_a   1.000
_cell.length_b   1.000
_cell.length_c   1.000
_cell.angle_alpha   90.00
_cell.angle_beta   90.00
_cell.angle_gamma   90.00
#
_symmetry.space_group_name_H-M   'P 1'
#
loop_
_entity.id
_entity.type
_entity.pdbx_description
1 polymer ?
#
loop_
_entity_poly.entity_id
_entity_poly.type
_entity_poly.pdbx_seq_one_letter_code
_entity_poly.pdbx_strand_id
1 'polypeptide(L)'
;MLEYLMDGWILKWHEPKLGWKEFAVPSSIRKRELHDGSTDPNLEPIYGRLLGLDFNLVTCDLYIGDAYFSLLMIGPNGGIAQTIVSSIEGISFKFINRLDIDNRTGVIYFTDSSTIFQRRYADFLSRSIDSSGRLLKYNLHTKNASIIYTSLMFPNGVALSKNYYFLLVAETT
;
A
#
# COMPACT_ATOMS: atom_id res chain seq x y z
N MET A 1 -4.30 13.36 11.75
CA MET A 1 -3.03 12.72 11.34
C MET A 1 -3.17 11.23 11.54
N LEU A 2 -2.64 10.41 10.64
CA LEU A 2 -2.53 8.97 10.83
C LEU A 2 -1.07 8.61 11.06
N GLU A 3 -0.83 7.63 11.92
CA GLU A 3 0.48 7.01 12.12
C GLU A 3 0.32 5.51 11.95
N TYR A 4 1.27 4.90 11.23
CA TYR A 4 1.32 3.47 11.03
C TYR A 4 2.46 2.88 11.83
N LEU A 5 2.14 1.88 12.63
CA LEU A 5 3.12 1.13 13.41
C LEU A 5 3.60 -0.08 12.63
N MET A 6 4.90 -0.40 12.76
CA MET A 6 5.56 -1.54 12.09
C MET A 6 4.85 -2.88 12.35
N ASP A 7 4.15 -2.97 13.47
CA ASP A 7 3.42 -4.14 13.89
C ASP A 7 2.08 -4.33 13.15
N GLY A 8 1.64 -3.36 12.34
CA GLY A 8 0.40 -3.43 11.55
C GLY A 8 -0.72 -2.47 12.00
N TRP A 9 -0.59 -1.75 13.12
CA TRP A 9 -1.67 -0.86 13.56
C TRP A 9 -1.69 0.45 12.76
N ILE A 10 -2.89 0.90 12.39
CA ILE A 10 -3.13 2.26 11.93
C ILE A 10 -3.76 3.04 13.08
N LEU A 11 -3.05 4.05 13.56
CA LEU A 11 -3.48 4.93 14.62
C LEU A 11 -3.94 6.27 14.05
N LYS A 12 -4.97 6.84 14.65
CA LYS A 12 -5.46 8.19 14.33
C LYS A 12 -5.21 9.11 15.50
N TRP A 13 -4.53 10.23 15.22
CA TRP A 13 -4.36 11.31 16.18
C TRP A 13 -5.68 12.08 16.29
N HIS A 14 -6.14 12.25 17.53
CA HIS A 14 -7.32 13.04 17.83
C HIS A 14 -6.93 14.46 18.27
N GLU A 15 -6.49 14.59 19.51
CA GLU A 15 -6.15 15.87 20.13
C GLU A 15 -5.17 15.63 21.29
N PRO A 16 -4.43 16.66 21.76
CA PRO A 16 -3.38 16.47 22.76
C PRO A 16 -3.82 15.75 24.05
N LYS A 17 -5.09 15.89 24.46
CA LYS A 17 -5.64 15.22 25.65
C LYS A 17 -6.04 13.76 25.42
N LEU A 18 -6.41 13.41 24.19
CA LEU A 18 -6.89 12.06 23.83
C LEU A 18 -5.80 11.20 23.19
N GLY A 19 -4.75 11.82 22.64
CA GLY A 19 -3.63 11.14 22.02
C GLY A 19 -3.99 10.36 20.75
N TRP A 20 -3.22 9.29 20.52
CA TRP A 20 -3.42 8.33 19.43
C TRP A 20 -4.45 7.28 19.83
N LYS A 21 -5.36 6.95 18.90
CA LYS A 21 -6.33 5.87 19.06
C LYS A 21 -6.26 4.90 17.90
N GLU A 22 -6.58 3.64 18.18
CA GLU A 22 -6.76 2.62 17.14
C GLU A 22 -7.80 3.09 16.14
N PHE A 23 -7.41 3.09 14.88
CA PHE A 23 -8.31 3.37 13.76
C PHE A 23 -8.59 2.09 12.99
N ALA A 24 -7.55 1.35 12.62
CA ALA A 24 -7.75 0.19 11.76
C ALA A 24 -6.60 -0.83 11.81
N VAL A 25 -6.88 -2.03 11.29
CA VAL A 25 -5.92 -3.13 11.13
C VAL A 25 -6.01 -3.74 9.73
N PRO A 26 -4.90 -4.21 9.16
CA PRO A 26 -4.87 -4.80 7.83
C PRO A 26 -5.41 -6.24 7.77
N SER A 27 -5.45 -6.95 8.91
CA SER A 27 -5.93 -8.34 8.99
C SER A 27 -6.64 -8.64 10.32
N SER A 28 -7.68 -9.46 10.26
CA SER A 28 -8.45 -9.95 11.43
C SER A 28 -7.74 -11.02 12.24
N ILE A 29 -6.66 -11.62 11.70
CA ILE A 29 -5.88 -12.67 12.37
C ILE A 29 -5.14 -12.14 13.61
N ARG A 30 -5.01 -10.82 13.73
CA ARG A 30 -4.31 -10.18 14.84
C ARG A 30 -5.14 -10.22 16.13
N LYS A 31 -4.62 -10.92 17.14
CA LYS A 31 -5.03 -10.79 18.55
C LYS A 31 -4.01 -9.91 19.28
N ARG A 32 -4.51 -8.97 20.10
CA ARG A 32 -3.71 -7.94 20.82
C ARG A 32 -2.60 -8.53 21.71
N GLU A 33 -2.71 -9.79 22.10
CA GLU A 33 -1.89 -10.40 23.17
C GLU A 33 -0.50 -10.88 22.75
N LEU A 34 -0.13 -10.89 21.47
CA LEU A 34 1.08 -11.60 21.03
C LEU A 34 2.26 -10.71 20.60
N HIS A 35 2.07 -9.55 19.94
CA HIS A 35 3.22 -8.85 19.30
C HIS A 35 3.07 -7.31 19.11
N ASP A 36 2.32 -6.61 19.97
CA ASP A 36 2.24 -5.14 19.89
C ASP A 36 3.63 -4.49 20.06
N GLY A 37 4.04 -3.67 19.09
CA GLY A 37 5.34 -3.00 19.05
C GLY A 37 6.51 -3.81 18.49
N SER A 38 6.29 -5.02 17.95
CA SER A 38 7.37 -5.79 17.32
C SER A 38 7.90 -5.11 16.05
N THR A 39 9.23 -5.07 15.91
CA THR A 39 9.93 -4.58 14.71
C THR A 39 10.58 -5.72 13.91
N ASP A 40 10.24 -6.98 14.20
CA ASP A 40 10.80 -8.14 13.50
C ASP A 40 10.28 -8.21 12.05
N PRO A 41 11.14 -8.04 11.02
CA PRO A 41 10.73 -8.11 9.62
C PRO A 41 10.13 -9.46 9.22
N ASN A 42 10.40 -10.53 9.97
CA ASN A 42 9.87 -11.86 9.68
C ASN A 42 8.36 -11.95 9.94
N LEU A 43 7.81 -11.05 10.75
CA LEU A 43 6.38 -10.99 11.07
C LEU A 43 5.58 -10.19 10.04
N GLU A 44 6.22 -9.43 9.16
CA GLU A 44 5.53 -8.60 8.17
C GLU A 44 4.55 -9.38 7.26
N PRO A 45 4.81 -10.61 6.77
CA PRO A 45 3.80 -11.32 5.98
C PRO A 45 2.59 -11.79 6.79
N ILE A 46 2.70 -11.82 8.12
CA ILE A 46 1.61 -12.21 9.02
C ILE A 46 0.74 -11.00 9.34
N TYR A 47 1.36 -9.83 9.57
CA TYR A 47 0.67 -8.63 10.04
C TYR A 47 0.52 -7.53 8.99
N GLY A 48 1.14 -7.69 7.82
CA GLY A 48 1.20 -6.67 6.78
C GLY A 48 2.39 -5.73 6.95
N ARG A 49 2.64 -4.96 5.90
CA ARG A 49 3.61 -3.87 5.89
C ARG A 49 3.12 -2.77 4.97
N LEU A 50 2.53 -1.75 5.58
CA LEU A 50 1.97 -0.61 4.87
C LEU A 50 3.10 0.32 4.41
N LEU A 51 3.15 0.57 3.11
CA LEU A 51 4.17 1.42 2.47
C LEU A 51 3.55 2.65 1.79
N GLY A 52 2.30 2.55 1.35
CA GLY A 52 1.53 3.63 0.74
C GLY A 52 0.19 3.84 1.44
N LEU A 53 -0.21 5.10 1.59
CA LEU A 53 -1.46 5.53 2.21
C LEU A 53 -1.93 6.79 1.47
N ASP A 54 -3.19 6.80 1.03
CA ASP A 54 -3.82 8.00 0.52
C ASP A 54 -5.34 7.97 0.72
N PHE A 55 -5.96 9.14 0.84
CA PHE A 55 -7.39 9.27 1.03
C PHE A 55 -8.11 9.58 -0.27
N ASN A 56 -9.23 8.91 -0.48
CA ASN A 56 -10.24 9.44 -1.37
C ASN A 56 -10.99 10.56 -0.64
N LEU A 57 -10.80 11.80 -1.10
CA LEU A 57 -11.34 13.00 -0.49
C LEU A 57 -12.87 13.14 -0.66
N VAL A 58 -13.48 12.39 -1.57
CA VAL A 58 -14.92 12.39 -1.81
C VAL A 58 -15.63 11.44 -0.85
N THR A 59 -15.11 10.21 -0.69
CA THR A 59 -15.74 9.18 0.15
C THR A 59 -15.18 9.12 1.57
N CYS A 60 -14.03 9.74 1.82
CA CYS A 60 -13.24 9.62 3.03
C CYS A 60 -12.72 8.19 3.31
N ASP A 61 -12.69 7.34 2.27
CA ASP A 61 -12.05 6.03 2.37
C ASP A 61 -10.52 6.18 2.31
N LEU A 62 -9.84 5.39 3.12
CA LEU A 62 -8.38 5.27 3.13
C LEU A 62 -7.97 4.09 2.27
N TYR A 63 -7.11 4.34 1.27
CA TYR A 63 -6.51 3.31 0.44
C TYR A 63 -5.06 3.10 0.80
N ILE A 64 -4.63 1.84 0.71
CA ILE A 64 -3.39 1.40 1.30
C ILE A 64 -2.66 0.46 0.36
N GLY A 65 -1.38 0.76 0.14
CA GLY A 65 -0.44 -0.15 -0.50
C GLY A 65 0.25 -0.97 0.58
N ASP A 66 -0.18 -2.22 0.75
CA ASP A 66 0.45 -3.16 1.66
C ASP A 66 1.36 -4.12 0.88
N ALA A 67 2.60 -4.26 1.32
CA ALA A 67 3.59 -5.06 0.63
C ALA A 67 3.28 -6.57 0.58
N TYR A 68 2.41 -7.07 1.46
CA TYR A 68 2.04 -8.49 1.56
C TYR A 68 0.55 -8.73 1.30
N PHE A 69 -0.32 -7.77 1.62
CA PHE A 69 -1.77 -7.87 1.47
C PHE A 69 -2.33 -7.09 0.28
N SER A 70 -1.45 -6.58 -0.58
CA SER A 70 -1.81 -5.91 -1.83
C SER A 70 -2.51 -4.55 -1.62
N LEU A 71 -3.43 -4.16 -2.52
CA LEU A 71 -4.15 -2.91 -2.40
C LEU A 71 -5.35 -3.09 -1.47
N LEU A 72 -5.35 -2.36 -0.36
CA LEU A 72 -6.40 -2.41 0.66
C LEU A 72 -7.25 -1.13 0.68
N MET A 73 -8.44 -1.24 1.24
CA MET A 73 -9.34 -0.13 1.53
C MET A 73 -9.88 -0.23 2.96
N ILE A 74 -10.00 0.93 3.62
CA ILE A 74 -10.58 1.10 4.94
C ILE A 74 -11.58 2.25 4.88
N GLY A 75 -12.81 2.01 5.34
CA GLY A 75 -13.83 3.05 5.38
C GLY A 75 -13.55 4.15 6.42
N PRO A 76 -14.32 5.25 6.41
CA PRO A 76 -14.08 6.42 7.29
C PRO A 76 -14.20 6.10 8.79
N ASN A 77 -14.88 5.01 9.14
CA ASN A 77 -15.06 4.55 10.52
C ASN A 77 -13.93 3.63 11.01
N GLY A 78 -12.93 3.34 10.16
CA GLY A 78 -11.86 2.43 10.50
C GLY A 78 -12.29 0.95 10.44
N GLY A 79 -11.61 0.10 11.21
CA GLY A 79 -11.90 -1.33 11.31
C GLY A 79 -10.90 -2.23 10.57
N ILE A 80 -11.37 -3.37 10.06
CA ILE A 80 -10.53 -4.32 9.33
C ILE A 80 -10.48 -3.92 7.85
N ALA A 81 -9.28 -3.83 7.30
CA ALA A 81 -9.06 -3.51 5.90
C ALA A 81 -9.58 -4.60 4.96
N GLN A 82 -10.04 -4.18 3.78
CA GLN A 82 -10.51 -5.07 2.73
C GLN A 82 -9.53 -5.04 1.56
N THR A 83 -9.05 -6.20 1.12
CA THR A 83 -8.27 -6.30 -0.11
C THR A 83 -9.17 -6.08 -1.33
N ILE A 84 -8.88 -5.05 -2.12
CA ILE A 84 -9.69 -4.66 -3.29
C ILE A 84 -9.11 -5.16 -4.61
N VAL A 85 -7.80 -5.44 -4.64
CA VAL A 85 -7.14 -6.15 -5.76
C VAL A 85 -5.80 -6.73 -5.28
N SER A 86 -5.49 -7.95 -5.74
CA SER A 86 -4.26 -8.68 -5.38
C SER A 86 -3.50 -9.28 -6.55
N SER A 87 -4.04 -9.17 -7.77
CA SER A 87 -3.40 -9.67 -8.99
C SER A 87 -3.93 -8.96 -10.23
N ILE A 88 -3.15 -8.99 -11.30
CA ILE A 88 -3.56 -8.59 -12.66
C ILE A 88 -3.03 -9.66 -13.62
N GLU A 89 -3.85 -10.07 -14.59
CA GLU A 89 -3.47 -11.04 -15.63
C GLU A 89 -2.90 -12.35 -15.07
N GLY A 90 -3.44 -12.81 -13.93
CA GLY A 90 -2.99 -14.04 -13.26
C GLY A 90 -1.67 -13.89 -12.47
N ILE A 91 -1.04 -12.71 -12.50
CA ILE A 91 0.19 -12.43 -11.76
C ILE A 91 -0.16 -11.69 -10.47
N SER A 92 0.03 -12.38 -9.33
CA SER A 92 -0.14 -11.80 -8.00
C SER A 92 0.86 -10.70 -7.73
N PHE A 93 0.42 -9.68 -7.00
CA PHE A 93 1.32 -8.66 -6.47
C PHE A 93 2.18 -9.26 -5.37
N LYS A 94 3.49 -9.00 -5.41
CA LYS A 94 4.42 -9.49 -4.38
C LYS A 94 4.94 -8.39 -3.48
N PHE A 95 4.91 -7.14 -3.96
CA PHE A 95 5.52 -6.04 -3.24
C PHE A 95 4.91 -4.70 -3.67
N ILE A 96 3.63 -4.49 -3.32
CA ILE A 96 2.99 -3.18 -3.48
C ILE A 96 3.70 -2.13 -2.63
N ASN A 97 3.95 -0.97 -3.24
CA ASN A 97 4.61 0.15 -2.59
C ASN A 97 3.67 1.35 -2.48
N ARG A 98 4.18 2.57 -2.64
CA ARG A 98 3.39 3.81 -2.66
C ARG A 98 2.27 3.76 -3.70
N LEU A 99 1.22 4.52 -3.40
CA LEU A 99 0.09 4.81 -4.26
C LEU A 99 -0.26 6.29 -4.20
N ASP A 100 -0.99 6.76 -5.20
CA ASP A 100 -1.58 8.10 -5.27
C ASP A 100 -2.94 8.03 -5.98
N ILE A 101 -3.86 8.93 -5.65
CA ILE A 101 -5.26 8.89 -6.12
C ILE A 101 -5.60 10.14 -6.94
N ASP A 102 -6.03 9.94 -8.18
CA ASP A 102 -6.79 10.99 -8.90
C ASP A 102 -8.19 11.08 -8.29
N ASN A 103 -8.34 11.98 -7.34
CA ASN A 103 -9.59 12.25 -6.64
C ASN A 103 -10.72 12.76 -7.56
N ARG A 104 -10.42 13.22 -8.79
CA ARG A 104 -11.44 13.66 -9.75
C ARG A 104 -12.04 12.48 -10.51
N THR A 105 -11.23 11.44 -10.78
CA THR A 105 -11.65 10.28 -11.60
C THR A 105 -11.80 9.00 -10.80
N GLY A 106 -11.38 8.97 -9.53
CA GLY A 106 -11.36 7.77 -8.71
C GLY A 106 -10.38 6.71 -9.21
N VAL A 107 -9.26 7.13 -9.83
CA VAL A 107 -8.22 6.20 -10.28
C VAL A 107 -7.08 6.21 -9.28
N ILE A 108 -6.71 5.03 -8.81
CA ILE A 108 -5.54 4.82 -7.94
C ILE A 108 -4.39 4.38 -8.81
N TYR A 109 -3.27 5.08 -8.73
CA TYR A 109 -1.99 4.71 -9.33
C TYR A 109 -1.11 4.13 -8.24
N PHE A 110 -0.44 3.00 -8.51
CA PHE A 110 0.39 2.33 -7.51
C PHE A 110 1.47 1.49 -8.20
N THR A 111 2.53 1.17 -7.45
CA THR A 111 3.62 0.35 -7.98
C THR A 111 3.63 -1.04 -7.33
N ASP A 112 4.01 -2.03 -8.13
CA ASP A 112 4.41 -3.36 -7.68
C ASP A 112 5.92 -3.47 -7.92
N SER A 113 6.69 -3.49 -6.83
CA SER A 113 8.16 -3.31 -6.85
C SER A 113 8.88 -4.47 -7.53
N SER A 114 8.29 -5.66 -7.48
CA SER A 114 8.78 -6.89 -8.11
C SER A 114 7.62 -7.86 -8.22
N THR A 115 7.54 -8.65 -9.29
CA THR A 115 6.58 -9.76 -9.37
C THR A 115 7.15 -11.07 -8.81
N ILE A 116 8.41 -11.04 -8.37
CA ILE A 116 9.17 -12.20 -7.92
C ILE A 116 9.41 -12.12 -6.41
N PHE A 117 9.91 -10.98 -5.93
CA PHE A 117 10.41 -10.80 -4.57
C PHE A 117 9.42 -10.04 -3.69
N GLN A 118 9.26 -10.51 -2.45
CA GLN A 118 8.52 -9.79 -1.39
C GLN A 118 9.42 -8.78 -0.65
N ARG A 119 8.80 -7.89 0.12
CA ARG A 119 9.46 -6.81 0.88
C ARG A 119 10.62 -7.25 1.78
N ARG A 120 10.54 -8.44 2.39
CA ARG A 120 11.63 -9.03 3.20
C ARG A 120 12.95 -9.23 2.44
N TYR A 121 12.91 -9.24 1.11
CA TYR A 121 14.07 -9.35 0.24
C TYR A 121 14.48 -8.00 -0.37
N ALA A 122 13.98 -6.86 0.14
CA ALA A 122 14.27 -5.54 -0.43
C ALA A 122 15.77 -5.23 -0.53
N ASP A 123 16.57 -5.62 0.46
CA ASP A 123 18.03 -5.43 0.44
C ASP A 123 18.71 -6.28 -0.65
N PHE A 124 18.13 -7.43 -0.99
CA PHE A 124 18.62 -8.22 -2.12
C PHE A 124 18.15 -7.59 -3.43
N LEU A 125 16.88 -7.19 -3.50
CA LEU A 125 16.26 -6.57 -4.67
C LEU A 125 17.03 -5.31 -5.11
N SER A 126 17.45 -4.45 -4.18
CA SER A 126 18.25 -3.24 -4.46
C SER A 126 19.64 -3.49 -5.05
N ARG A 127 20.14 -4.72 -4.98
CA ARG A 127 21.43 -5.13 -5.56
C ARG A 127 21.26 -6.10 -6.72
N SER A 128 20.01 -6.43 -7.06
CA SER A 128 19.67 -7.35 -8.12
C SER A 128 19.49 -6.61 -9.45
N ILE A 129 19.41 -7.38 -10.54
CA ILE A 129 19.03 -6.89 -11.86
C ILE A 129 17.53 -7.11 -12.16
N ASP A 130 16.71 -7.33 -11.12
CA ASP A 130 15.28 -7.53 -11.30
C ASP A 130 14.64 -6.25 -11.86
N SER A 131 14.10 -6.39 -13.06
CA SER A 131 13.31 -5.36 -13.73
C SER A 131 11.85 -5.79 -13.86
N SER A 132 11.36 -6.70 -13.03
CA SER A 132 9.97 -7.18 -13.12
C SER A 132 8.93 -6.20 -12.57
N GLY A 133 9.37 -5.05 -12.03
CA GLY A 133 8.50 -4.04 -11.44
C GLY A 133 7.51 -3.43 -12.42
N ARG A 134 6.37 -2.96 -11.89
CA ARG A 134 5.23 -2.45 -12.69
C ARG A 134 4.62 -1.20 -12.09
N LEU A 135 4.19 -0.29 -12.96
CA LEU A 135 3.25 0.78 -12.64
C LEU A 135 1.85 0.33 -13.04
N LEU A 136 0.91 0.42 -12.10
CA LEU A 136 -0.43 -0.10 -12.20
C LEU A 136 -1.46 1.00 -11.96
N LYS A 137 -2.68 0.79 -12.45
CA LYS A 137 -3.85 1.58 -12.06
C LYS A 137 -5.03 0.71 -11.68
N TYR A 138 -5.83 1.20 -10.75
CA TYR A 138 -7.11 0.64 -10.34
C TYR A 138 -8.20 1.70 -10.42
N ASN A 139 -9.28 1.42 -11.14
CA ASN A 139 -10.43 2.32 -11.22
C ASN A 139 -11.48 1.94 -10.18
N LEU A 140 -11.78 2.86 -9.25
CA LEU A 140 -12.69 2.63 -8.14
C LEU A 140 -14.15 2.43 -8.56
N HIS A 141 -14.55 2.97 -9.72
CA HIS A 141 -15.91 2.86 -10.24
C HIS A 141 -16.11 1.53 -10.97
N THR A 142 -15.18 1.18 -11.87
CA THR A 142 -15.29 -0.04 -12.68
C THR A 142 -14.73 -1.27 -11.97
N LYS A 143 -14.05 -1.08 -10.82
CA LYS A 143 -13.34 -2.13 -10.07
C LYS A 143 -12.33 -2.91 -10.92
N ASN A 144 -11.73 -2.23 -11.91
CA ASN A 144 -10.81 -2.84 -12.86
C ASN A 144 -9.38 -2.37 -12.62
N ALA A 145 -8.45 -3.32 -12.62
CA ALA A 145 -7.02 -3.10 -12.47
C ALA A 145 -6.32 -3.34 -13.82
N SER A 146 -5.35 -2.49 -14.18
CA SER A 146 -4.60 -2.63 -15.44
C SER A 146 -3.17 -2.14 -15.29
N ILE A 147 -2.30 -2.65 -16.15
CA ILE A 147 -0.89 -2.28 -16.20
C ILE A 147 -0.76 -1.00 -17.05
N ILE A 148 -0.01 -0.02 -16.55
CA ILE A 148 0.38 1.18 -17.31
C ILE A 148 1.76 0.99 -17.92
N TYR A 149 2.69 0.46 -17.12
CA TYR A 149 4.08 0.30 -17.52
C TYR A 149 4.69 -0.90 -16.80
N THR A 150 5.60 -1.60 -17.48
CA THR A 150 6.33 -2.76 -16.96
C THR A 150 7.83 -2.53 -17.08
N SER A 151 8.63 -3.53 -16.72
CA SER A 151 10.08 -3.49 -16.94
C SER A 151 10.78 -2.43 -16.08
N LEU A 152 10.21 -2.09 -14.92
CA LEU A 152 10.77 -1.12 -13.98
C LEU A 152 11.73 -1.79 -13.00
N MET A 153 12.82 -1.10 -12.67
CA MET A 153 13.81 -1.55 -11.69
C MET A 153 13.44 -1.00 -10.31
N PHE A 154 12.89 -1.88 -9.47
CA PHE A 154 12.49 -1.60 -8.10
C PHE A 154 11.73 -0.25 -7.92
N PRO A 155 10.54 -0.09 -8.54
CA PRO A 155 9.75 1.12 -8.43
C PRO A 155 9.17 1.31 -7.01
N ASN A 156 9.82 2.15 -6.21
CA ASN A 156 9.51 2.39 -4.80
C ASN A 156 8.49 3.51 -4.56
N GLY A 157 8.11 4.24 -5.61
CA GLY A 157 7.29 5.44 -5.47
C GLY A 157 6.48 5.74 -6.72
N VAL A 158 5.26 6.22 -6.52
CA VAL A 158 4.51 6.95 -7.54
C VAL A 158 3.91 8.21 -6.94
N ALA A 159 3.88 9.29 -7.71
CA ALA A 159 3.20 10.53 -7.35
C ALA A 159 2.52 11.14 -8.57
N LEU A 160 1.27 11.55 -8.41
CA LEU A 160 0.48 12.23 -9.41
C LEU A 160 0.71 13.74 -9.31
N SER A 161 0.99 14.36 -10.45
CA SER A 161 1.10 15.82 -10.53
C SER A 161 -0.17 16.51 -10.05
N LYS A 162 -0.04 17.69 -9.42
CA LYS A 162 -1.21 18.46 -8.90
C LYS A 162 -2.24 18.83 -9.98
N ASN A 163 -1.79 18.96 -11.23
CA ASN A 163 -2.63 19.23 -12.39
C ASN A 163 -3.04 17.96 -13.14
N TYR A 164 -2.65 16.78 -12.63
CA TYR A 164 -3.06 15.46 -13.09
C TYR A 164 -2.65 15.11 -14.52
N TYR A 165 -1.62 15.77 -15.06
CA TYR A 165 -1.16 15.52 -16.43
C TYR A 165 -0.09 14.45 -16.54
N PHE A 166 0.66 14.21 -15.47
CA PHE A 166 1.72 13.21 -15.45
C PHE A 166 1.87 12.54 -14.08
N LEU A 167 2.48 11.37 -14.11
CA LEU A 167 2.93 10.60 -12.95
C LEU A 167 4.45 10.65 -12.89
N LEU A 168 5.00 10.76 -11.69
CA LEU A 168 6.40 10.48 -11.41
C LEU A 168 6.49 9.07 -10.82
N VAL A 169 7.44 8.28 -11.29
CA VAL A 169 7.77 6.97 -10.71
C VAL A 169 9.22 7.01 -10.24
N ALA A 170 9.48 6.57 -9.02
CA ALA A 170 10.81 6.51 -8.45
C ALA A 170 11.34 5.09 -8.50
N GLU A 171 12.37 4.86 -9.32
CA GLU A 171 13.14 3.62 -9.37
C GLU A 171 14.31 3.69 -8.40
N THR A 172 14.66 2.56 -7.79
CA THR A 172 15.82 2.46 -6.91
C THR A 172 16.84 1.53 -7.54
N THR A 173 18.02 2.08 -7.80
CA THR A 173 19.15 1.43 -8.47
C THR A 173 20.38 1.43 -7.60
#